data_AF-A0A2W6C6I5-F1
#
_entry.id   AF-A0A2W6C6I5-F1
#
_cell.length_a   1.000
_cell.length_b   1.000
_cell.length_c   1.000
_cell.angle_alpha   90.00
_cell.angle_beta   90.00
_cell.angle_gamma   90.00
#
_symmetry.space_group_name_H-M   'P 1'
#
loop_
_entity.id
_entity.type
_entity.pdbx_description
1 polymer ?
#
loop_
_entity_poly.entity_id
_entity_poly.type
_entity_poly.pdbx_seq_one_letter_code
_entity_poly.pdbx_strand_id
1 'polypeptide(L)'
;MPGKLRVESPEVLAKAEQLKVDLTEVRASGADDRITGDDVFRTAIAKQLGLNPAASVAEITTGVDVVLAMKKRREAAAAARAAEAELRATAQAALSTGPSSARQSVASRGPAYALNPLVDQVRAQVSAGEVRAPTTSAPTLFAAGGDLPPFTASGIPVDTLRQVPWQARHALAAAPTMADAYQVLQDCTAGADGESGEAIASVDYGDHPGNADYQARVVAWQQSGITAEDDERAFREMPWGNRTFGELEDGVTPGRG
;
A
#
# COMPACT_ATOMS: atom_id res chain seq x y z
N MET A 1 -59.70 24.43 18.75
CA MET A 1 -60.63 23.36 18.34
C MET A 1 -60.03 22.74 17.07
N PRO A 2 -59.44 21.54 17.10
CA PRO A 2 -58.97 20.90 15.89
C PRO A 2 -60.17 20.69 14.95
N GLY A 3 -60.09 21.26 13.74
CA GLY A 3 -61.13 21.10 12.72
C GLY A 3 -61.32 19.62 12.42
N LYS A 4 -62.58 19.16 12.31
CA LYS A 4 -62.88 17.82 11.83
C LYS A 4 -62.27 17.66 10.44
N LEU A 5 -61.18 16.89 10.33
CA LEU A 5 -60.61 16.47 9.06
C LEU A 5 -61.71 15.78 8.25
N ARG A 6 -62.02 16.31 7.07
CA ARG A 6 -63.06 15.76 6.19
C ARG A 6 -62.43 14.71 5.30
N VAL A 7 -62.64 13.44 5.63
CA VAL A 7 -62.33 12.31 4.75
C VAL A 7 -63.60 12.01 3.96
N GLU A 8 -63.68 12.47 2.71
CA GLU A 8 -64.90 12.34 1.90
C GLU A 8 -64.82 11.24 0.82
N SER A 9 -63.65 10.66 0.54
CA SER A 9 -63.51 9.62 -0.49
C SER A 9 -63.32 8.21 0.10
N PRO A 10 -64.19 7.24 -0.24
CA PRO A 10 -64.03 5.82 0.12
C PRO A 10 -62.68 5.22 -0.33
N GLU A 11 -62.10 5.73 -1.42
CA GLU A 11 -60.81 5.27 -1.93
C GLU A 11 -59.66 5.61 -0.99
N VAL A 12 -59.73 6.77 -0.31
CA VAL A 12 -58.71 7.20 0.65
C VAL A 12 -58.75 6.35 1.91
N LEU A 13 -59.95 5.98 2.37
CA LEU A 13 -60.15 5.05 3.50
C LEU A 13 -59.59 3.67 3.18
N ALA A 14 -59.93 3.12 2.00
CA ALA A 14 -59.43 1.81 1.57
C ALA A 14 -57.90 1.79 1.47
N LYS A 15 -57.29 2.86 0.95
CA LYS A 15 -55.84 2.98 0.83
C LYS A 15 -55.13 3.14 2.19
N ALA A 16 -55.74 3.86 3.13
CA ALA A 16 -55.21 4.00 4.48
C ALA A 16 -55.25 2.68 5.26
N GLU A 17 -56.33 1.91 5.11
CA GLU A 17 -56.45 0.56 5.66
C GLU A 17 -55.39 -0.38 5.05
N GLN A 18 -55.25 -0.39 3.72
CA GLN A 18 -54.27 -1.21 3.01
C GLN A 18 -52.83 -0.95 3.48
N LEU A 19 -52.48 0.33 3.72
CA LEU A 19 -51.14 0.75 4.14
C LEU A 19 -50.97 0.81 5.66
N LYS A 20 -52.01 0.47 6.44
CA LYS A 20 -52.04 0.57 7.91
C LYS A 20 -51.65 1.96 8.43
N VAL A 21 -52.12 3.00 7.76
CA VAL A 21 -51.85 4.41 8.12
C VAL A 21 -53.02 4.96 8.93
N ASP A 22 -52.72 5.53 10.09
CA ASP A 22 -53.70 6.29 10.89
C ASP A 22 -53.95 7.65 10.23
N LEU A 23 -55.19 7.88 9.80
CA LEU A 23 -55.60 9.13 9.14
C LEU A 23 -55.48 10.36 10.04
N THR A 24 -55.43 10.20 11.37
CA THR A 24 -55.19 11.31 12.30
C THR A 24 -53.78 11.85 12.24
N GLU A 25 -52.83 11.07 11.70
CA GLU A 25 -51.43 11.45 11.52
C GLU A 25 -51.15 11.99 10.10
N VAL A 26 -52.14 11.91 9.20
CA VAL A 26 -51.99 12.33 7.81
C VAL A 26 -52.28 13.82 7.67
N ARG A 27 -51.30 14.57 7.18
CA ARG A 27 -51.46 15.99 6.84
C ARG A 27 -52.20 16.14 5.51
N ALA A 28 -53.36 16.80 5.54
CA ALA A 28 -54.11 17.10 4.33
C ALA A 28 -53.36 18.09 3.41
N SER A 29 -53.30 17.79 2.11
CA SER A 29 -52.76 18.71 1.10
C SER A 29 -53.75 19.05 -0.03
N GLY A 30 -54.93 18.43 -0.03
CA GLY A 30 -55.98 18.71 -1.01
C GLY A 30 -56.69 20.05 -0.77
N ALA A 31 -57.43 20.51 -1.78
CA ALA A 31 -58.30 21.68 -1.66
C ALA A 31 -59.27 21.52 -0.47
N ASP A 32 -59.55 22.61 0.25
CA ASP A 32 -60.36 22.64 1.48
C ASP A 32 -59.84 21.73 2.61
N ASP A 33 -58.52 21.60 2.74
CA ASP A 33 -57.86 20.76 3.76
C ASP A 33 -58.32 19.29 3.71
N ARG A 34 -58.58 18.78 2.50
CA ARG A 34 -58.96 17.38 2.28
C ARG A 34 -57.74 16.46 2.24
N ILE A 35 -57.85 15.32 2.91
CA ILE A 35 -56.84 14.25 2.82
C ILE A 35 -57.01 13.53 1.48
N THR A 36 -55.93 13.49 0.69
CA THR A 36 -55.89 12.79 -0.59
C THR A 36 -55.24 11.42 -0.46
N GLY A 37 -55.40 10.56 -1.47
CA GLY A 37 -54.72 9.26 -1.51
C GLY A 37 -53.20 9.37 -1.63
N ASP A 38 -52.67 10.54 -2.00
CA ASP A 38 -51.24 10.83 -2.04
C ASP A 38 -50.69 11.16 -0.63
N ASP A 39 -51.47 11.86 0.19
CA ASP A 39 -51.12 12.17 1.58
C ASP A 39 -50.98 10.91 2.44
N VAL A 40 -51.91 9.96 2.25
CA VAL A 40 -51.86 8.64 2.90
C VAL A 40 -50.60 7.87 2.48
N PHE A 41 -50.27 7.89 1.19
CA PHE A 41 -49.09 7.21 0.65
C PHE A 41 -47.78 7.83 1.17
N ARG A 42 -47.70 9.16 1.23
CA ARG A 42 -46.56 9.89 1.80
C ARG A 42 -46.35 9.55 3.27
N THR A 43 -47.44 9.52 4.04
CA THR A 43 -47.39 9.18 5.47
C THR A 43 -46.91 7.74 5.69
N ALA A 44 -47.35 6.79 4.83
CA ALA A 44 -46.86 5.42 4.85
C ALA A 44 -45.36 5.33 4.60
N ILE A 45 -44.86 6.03 3.57
CA ILE A 45 -43.42 6.07 3.24
C ILE A 45 -42.62 6.70 4.39
N ALA A 46 -43.10 7.82 4.94
CA ALA A 46 -42.44 8.49 6.06
C ALA A 46 -42.31 7.56 7.27
N LYS A 47 -43.38 6.84 7.65
CA LYS A 47 -43.35 5.83 8.71
C LYS A 47 -42.36 4.70 8.44
N GLN A 48 -42.37 4.15 7.22
CA GLN A 48 -41.47 3.04 6.86
C GLN A 48 -39.99 3.44 6.93
N LEU A 49 -39.69 4.72 6.69
CA LEU A 49 -38.34 5.28 6.73
C LEU A 49 -37.97 5.94 8.07
N GLY A 50 -38.89 5.96 9.05
CA GLY A 50 -38.68 6.63 10.34
C GLY A 50 -38.62 8.16 10.26
N LEU A 51 -39.17 8.75 9.20
CA LEU A 51 -39.25 10.20 9.01
C LEU A 51 -40.51 10.76 9.67
N ASN A 52 -40.47 12.03 10.08
CA ASN A 52 -41.62 12.71 10.66
C ASN A 52 -42.73 12.86 9.58
N PRO A 53 -43.92 12.28 9.77
CA PRO A 53 -45.01 12.37 8.79
C PRO A 53 -45.57 13.79 8.62
N ALA A 54 -45.31 14.70 9.57
CA ALA A 54 -45.74 16.10 9.50
C ALA A 54 -44.81 16.99 8.64
N ALA A 55 -43.66 16.46 8.21
CA ALA A 55 -42.68 17.19 7.40
C ALA A 55 -43.26 17.60 6.04
N SER A 56 -42.73 18.67 5.48
CA SER A 56 -43.10 19.13 4.14
C SER A 56 -42.70 18.12 3.06
N VAL A 57 -43.35 18.17 1.90
CA VAL A 57 -43.04 17.29 0.77
C VAL A 57 -41.56 17.35 0.38
N ALA A 58 -40.97 18.55 0.38
CA ALA A 58 -39.56 18.74 0.08
C ALA A 58 -38.63 18.05 1.09
N GLU A 59 -38.99 18.08 2.39
CA GLU A 59 -38.23 17.42 3.45
C GLU A 59 -38.35 15.90 3.37
N ILE A 60 -39.54 15.38 3.05
CA ILE A 60 -39.76 13.94 2.87
C ILE A 60 -38.97 13.42 1.66
N THR A 61 -39.03 14.11 0.52
CA THR A 61 -38.26 13.72 -0.68
C THR A 61 -36.76 13.72 -0.39
N THR A 62 -36.25 14.77 0.27
CA THR A 62 -34.83 14.85 0.66
C THR A 62 -34.46 13.71 1.61
N GLY A 63 -35.32 13.38 2.59
CA GLY A 63 -35.10 12.28 3.50
C GLY A 63 -35.06 10.91 2.80
N VAL A 64 -35.95 10.68 1.84
CA VAL A 64 -35.98 9.45 1.01
C VAL A 64 -34.67 9.31 0.23
N ASP A 65 -34.21 10.37 -0.43
CA ASP A 65 -32.97 10.35 -1.20
C ASP A 65 -31.75 10.04 -0.34
N VAL A 66 -31.68 10.61 0.87
CA VAL A 66 -30.61 10.33 1.84
C VAL A 66 -30.64 8.88 2.29
N VAL A 67 -31.82 8.33 2.61
CA VAL A 67 -31.94 6.93 3.05
C VAL A 67 -31.57 5.96 1.92
N LEU A 68 -31.99 6.24 0.69
CA LEU A 68 -31.59 5.47 -0.49
C LEU A 68 -30.09 5.54 -0.75
N ALA A 69 -29.48 6.72 -0.64
CA ALA A 69 -28.04 6.89 -0.77
C ALA A 69 -27.27 6.13 0.33
N MET A 70 -27.75 6.16 1.58
CA MET A 70 -27.17 5.39 2.68
C MET A 70 -27.28 3.88 2.45
N LYS A 71 -28.44 3.40 1.99
CA LYS A 71 -28.63 1.98 1.65
C LYS A 71 -27.68 1.54 0.55
N LYS A 72 -27.56 2.33 -0.53
CA LYS A 72 -26.63 2.09 -1.64
C LYS A 72 -25.17 2.05 -1.17
N ARG A 73 -24.78 2.94 -0.25
CA ARG A 73 -23.44 2.93 0.36
C ARG A 73 -23.18 1.69 1.20
N ARG A 74 -24.18 1.22 1.97
CA ARG A 74 -24.07 -0.02 2.76
C ARG A 74 -23.92 -1.25 1.86
N GLU A 75 -24.70 -1.31 0.79
CA GLU A 75 -24.61 -2.40 -0.20
C GLU A 75 -23.24 -2.40 -0.91
N ALA A 76 -22.75 -1.23 -1.33
CA ALA A 76 -21.42 -1.10 -1.92
C ALA A 76 -20.30 -1.51 -0.94
N ALA A 77 -20.41 -1.12 0.34
CA ALA A 77 -19.45 -1.51 1.37
C ALA A 77 -19.49 -3.02 1.65
N ALA A 78 -20.67 -3.65 1.63
CA ALA A 78 -20.82 -5.09 1.77
C ALA A 78 -20.20 -5.85 0.58
N ALA A 79 -20.44 -5.37 -0.65
CA ALA A 79 -19.84 -5.93 -1.86
C ALA A 79 -18.31 -5.82 -1.85
N ALA A 80 -17.76 -4.67 -1.42
CA ALA A 80 -16.31 -4.49 -1.28
C ALA A 80 -15.69 -5.47 -0.29
N ARG A 81 -16.33 -5.67 0.89
CA ARG A 81 -15.86 -6.67 1.87
C ARG A 81 -15.93 -8.10 1.35
N ALA A 82 -16.95 -8.43 0.56
CA ALA A 82 -17.08 -9.75 -0.05
C ALA A 82 -15.97 -10.00 -1.09
N ALA A 83 -15.68 -9.01 -1.95
CA ALA A 83 -14.59 -9.10 -2.92
C ALA A 83 -13.21 -9.23 -2.24
N GLU A 84 -12.97 -8.47 -1.16
CA GLU A 84 -11.73 -8.59 -0.38
C GLU A 84 -11.59 -9.97 0.28
N ALA A 85 -12.70 -10.53 0.80
CA ALA A 85 -12.70 -11.87 1.39
C ALA A 85 -12.41 -12.96 0.35
N GLU A 86 -12.93 -12.84 -0.87
CA GLU A 86 -12.67 -13.76 -1.98
C GLU A 86 -11.21 -13.67 -2.46
N LEU A 87 -10.66 -12.46 -2.59
CA LEU A 87 -9.25 -12.24 -2.92
C LEU A 87 -8.34 -12.88 -1.86
N ARG A 88 -8.68 -12.69 -0.58
CA ARG A 88 -7.95 -13.28 0.55
C ARG A 88 -8.03 -14.81 0.56
N ALA A 89 -9.20 -15.38 0.30
CA ALA A 89 -9.39 -16.83 0.23
C ALA A 89 -8.59 -17.43 -0.93
N THR A 90 -8.60 -16.79 -2.10
CA THR A 90 -7.82 -17.20 -3.27
C THR A 90 -6.32 -17.16 -2.98
N ALA A 91 -5.84 -16.08 -2.36
CA ALA A 91 -4.43 -15.94 -2.02
C ALA A 91 -3.98 -16.94 -0.94
N GLN A 92 -4.84 -17.22 0.05
CA GLN A 92 -4.56 -18.22 1.08
C GLN A 92 -4.56 -19.65 0.50
N ALA A 93 -5.46 -19.94 -0.46
CA ALA A 93 -5.44 -21.20 -1.19
C ALA A 93 -4.14 -21.36 -1.98
N ALA A 94 -3.70 -20.33 -2.71
CA ALA A 94 -2.43 -20.34 -3.45
C ALA A 94 -1.20 -20.56 -2.54
N LEU A 95 -1.21 -20.00 -1.33
CA LEU A 95 -0.16 -20.22 -0.33
C LEU A 95 -0.17 -21.65 0.23
N SER A 96 -1.33 -22.32 0.27
CA SER A 96 -1.50 -23.65 0.89
C SER A 96 -1.24 -24.81 -0.08
N THR A 97 -1.44 -24.61 -1.39
CA THR A 97 -1.18 -25.62 -2.43
C THR A 97 0.20 -25.52 -3.08
N GLY A 98 1.05 -24.58 -2.64
CA GLY A 98 2.44 -24.52 -3.08
C GLY A 98 3.20 -25.80 -2.71
N PRO A 99 3.75 -26.56 -3.68
CA PRO A 99 4.53 -27.74 -3.38
C PRO A 99 5.75 -27.36 -2.52
N SER A 100 6.05 -28.17 -1.51
CA SER A 100 7.22 -28.01 -0.62
C SER A 100 8.56 -27.83 -1.38
N SER A 101 8.61 -28.18 -2.67
CA SER A 101 9.70 -27.89 -3.61
C SER A 101 9.95 -26.41 -3.90
N ALA A 102 9.02 -25.49 -3.62
CA ALA A 102 9.25 -24.05 -3.81
C ALA A 102 10.33 -23.50 -2.86
N ARG A 103 10.51 -24.09 -1.67
CA ARG A 103 11.61 -23.73 -0.77
C ARG A 103 12.99 -24.16 -1.30
N GLN A 104 13.05 -25.20 -2.13
CA GLN A 104 14.29 -25.62 -2.78
C GLN A 104 14.61 -24.82 -4.05
N SER A 105 13.61 -24.22 -4.72
CA SER A 105 13.89 -23.47 -5.97
C SER A 105 14.50 -22.08 -5.76
N VAL A 106 14.37 -21.48 -4.56
CA VAL A 106 14.93 -20.14 -4.29
C VAL A 106 16.46 -20.13 -4.32
N ALA A 107 17.12 -21.23 -3.90
CA ALA A 107 18.58 -21.34 -3.93
C ALA A 107 19.18 -21.30 -5.35
N SER A 108 18.35 -21.50 -6.39
CA SER A 108 18.78 -21.51 -7.80
C SER A 108 18.37 -20.25 -8.58
N ARG A 109 17.73 -19.26 -7.96
CA ARG A 109 17.22 -18.05 -8.65
C ARG A 109 18.28 -16.96 -8.88
N GLY A 110 19.53 -17.22 -8.52
CA GLY A 110 20.63 -16.28 -8.74
C GLY A 110 20.79 -15.24 -7.62
N PRO A 111 21.77 -14.33 -7.77
CA PRO A 111 22.19 -13.41 -6.71
C PRO A 111 21.09 -12.43 -6.30
N ALA A 112 20.20 -12.01 -7.21
CA ALA A 112 19.12 -11.08 -6.90
C ALA A 112 18.16 -11.57 -5.79
N TYR A 113 18.07 -12.89 -5.58
CA TYR A 113 17.21 -13.51 -4.56
C TYR A 113 17.95 -13.89 -3.28
N ALA A 114 19.26 -13.64 -3.18
CA ALA A 114 20.01 -13.86 -1.95
C ALA A 114 19.42 -13.04 -0.80
N LEU A 115 19.65 -13.47 0.45
CA LEU A 115 19.19 -12.72 1.62
C LEU A 115 19.85 -11.33 1.68
N ASN A 116 21.14 -11.27 1.36
CA ASN A 116 21.97 -10.09 1.51
C ASN A 116 22.96 -9.96 0.33
N PRO A 117 22.46 -9.68 -0.89
CA PRO A 117 23.24 -9.87 -2.12
C PRO A 117 24.45 -8.93 -2.25
N LEU A 118 24.35 -7.70 -1.74
CA LEU A 118 25.47 -6.76 -1.82
C LEU A 118 26.59 -7.14 -0.84
N VAL A 119 26.26 -7.64 0.35
CA VAL A 119 27.27 -8.21 1.25
C VAL A 119 27.91 -9.45 0.66
N ASP A 120 27.12 -10.33 0.04
CA ASP A 120 27.64 -11.54 -0.61
C ASP A 120 28.56 -11.17 -1.79
N GLN A 121 28.23 -10.12 -2.55
CA GLN A 121 29.08 -9.58 -3.61
C GLN A 121 30.42 -9.07 -3.06
N VAL A 122 30.41 -8.24 -2.01
CA VAL A 122 31.65 -7.76 -1.38
C VAL A 122 32.47 -8.92 -0.83
N ARG A 123 31.85 -9.93 -0.20
CA ARG A 123 32.56 -11.14 0.29
C ARG A 123 33.22 -11.92 -0.85
N ALA A 124 32.57 -12.00 -2.00
CA ALA A 124 33.16 -12.63 -3.19
C ALA A 124 34.40 -11.84 -3.67
N GLN A 125 34.32 -10.50 -3.72
CA GLN A 125 35.46 -9.63 -4.06
C GLN A 125 36.62 -9.76 -3.05
N VAL A 126 36.32 -9.84 -1.75
CA VAL A 126 37.33 -10.07 -0.71
C VAL A 126 38.02 -11.42 -0.92
N SER A 127 37.24 -12.47 -1.21
CA SER A 127 37.76 -13.82 -1.43
C SER A 127 38.61 -13.91 -2.70
N ALA A 128 38.31 -13.09 -3.71
CA ALA A 128 39.10 -12.93 -4.92
C ALA A 128 40.36 -12.06 -4.72
N GLY A 129 40.51 -11.41 -3.57
CA GLY A 129 41.60 -10.48 -3.28
C GLY A 129 41.48 -9.12 -3.97
N GLU A 130 40.29 -8.79 -4.50
CA GLU A 130 40.03 -7.52 -5.20
C GLU A 130 39.83 -6.36 -4.24
N VAL A 131 39.28 -6.63 -3.05
CA VAL A 131 39.04 -5.64 -2.00
C VAL A 131 39.45 -6.20 -0.64
N ARG A 132 39.74 -5.30 0.30
CA ARG A 132 40.13 -5.69 1.67
C ARG A 132 38.93 -6.12 2.50
N ALA A 133 39.15 -7.06 3.42
CA ALA A 133 38.13 -7.50 4.36
C ALA A 133 37.67 -6.35 5.29
N PRO A 134 36.36 -6.09 5.39
CA PRO A 134 35.80 -5.14 6.35
C PRO A 134 36.11 -5.51 7.80
N THR A 135 36.25 -4.51 8.68
CA THR A 135 36.56 -4.71 10.11
C THR A 135 35.33 -4.70 11.01
N THR A 136 34.20 -4.19 10.50
CA THR A 136 32.93 -4.11 11.22
C THR A 136 31.96 -5.21 10.80
N SER A 137 30.89 -5.41 11.58
CA SER A 137 29.85 -6.40 11.26
C SER A 137 29.14 -6.04 9.96
N ALA A 138 28.87 -7.06 9.14
CA ALA A 138 28.16 -6.87 7.87
C ALA A 138 26.75 -6.30 8.09
N PRO A 139 26.35 -5.27 7.33
CA PRO A 139 25.01 -4.71 7.43
C PRO A 139 23.98 -5.71 6.91
N THR A 140 22.79 -5.67 7.47
CA THR A 140 21.64 -6.44 7.00
C THR A 140 20.80 -5.61 6.04
N LEU A 141 19.98 -6.30 5.24
CA LEU A 141 19.05 -5.64 4.29
C LEU A 141 18.13 -4.65 5.02
N PHE A 142 17.52 -5.06 6.14
CA PHE A 142 16.69 -4.18 6.96
C PHE A 142 17.48 -3.63 8.15
N ALA A 143 17.35 -2.32 8.40
CA ALA A 143 18.05 -1.60 9.47
C ALA A 143 17.80 -2.18 10.87
N ALA A 144 16.65 -2.82 11.08
CA ALA A 144 16.24 -3.42 12.34
C ALA A 144 17.02 -4.71 12.71
N GLY A 145 18.17 -4.97 12.06
CA GLY A 145 19.11 -6.02 12.45
C GLY A 145 18.85 -7.39 11.84
N GLY A 146 18.17 -7.47 10.69
CA GLY A 146 17.91 -8.73 9.99
C GLY A 146 17.80 -8.59 8.48
N ASP A 147 18.04 -9.68 7.75
CA ASP A 147 17.82 -9.73 6.30
C ASP A 147 16.34 -9.69 5.92
N LEU A 148 15.46 -9.89 6.91
CA LEU A 148 14.02 -9.78 6.82
C LEU A 148 13.48 -8.97 8.02
N PRO A 149 12.40 -8.20 7.84
CA PRO A 149 11.80 -7.45 8.93
C PRO A 149 11.02 -8.37 9.88
N PRO A 150 10.79 -7.98 11.14
CA PRO A 150 10.01 -8.79 12.09
C PRO A 150 8.52 -8.91 11.70
N PHE A 151 7.98 -7.93 10.97
CA PHE A 151 6.63 -7.90 10.44
C PHE A 151 6.56 -7.05 9.17
N THR A 152 5.48 -7.20 8.40
CA THR A 152 5.17 -6.39 7.22
C THR A 152 3.99 -5.48 7.51
N ALA A 153 3.92 -4.30 6.88
CA ALA A 153 2.83 -3.34 7.09
C ALA A 153 1.47 -3.90 6.63
N SER A 154 1.45 -4.63 5.52
CA SER A 154 0.25 -5.28 4.97
C SER A 154 -0.21 -6.53 5.73
N GLY A 155 0.66 -7.10 6.57
CA GLY A 155 0.43 -8.39 7.22
C GLY A 155 0.72 -9.61 6.34
N ILE A 156 1.33 -9.44 5.15
CA ILE A 156 1.84 -10.56 4.35
C ILE A 156 2.93 -11.33 5.13
N PRO A 157 2.99 -12.68 5.07
CA PRO A 157 4.02 -13.43 5.80
C PRO A 157 5.42 -13.00 5.41
N VAL A 158 6.31 -12.79 6.38
CA VAL A 158 7.68 -12.28 6.14
C VAL A 158 8.49 -13.17 5.17
N ASP A 159 8.22 -14.48 5.14
CA ASP A 159 8.87 -15.39 4.20
C ASP A 159 8.53 -15.12 2.73
N THR A 160 7.44 -14.41 2.41
CA THR A 160 7.11 -14.05 1.02
C THR A 160 8.11 -13.07 0.42
N LEU A 161 8.81 -12.28 1.24
CA LEU A 161 9.86 -11.37 0.76
C LEU A 161 11.03 -12.12 0.11
N ARG A 162 11.24 -13.41 0.46
CA ARG A 162 12.25 -14.25 -0.19
C ARG A 162 11.89 -14.61 -1.62
N GLN A 163 10.64 -14.43 -2.02
CA GLN A 163 10.13 -14.77 -3.35
C GLN A 163 10.33 -13.65 -4.36
N VAL A 164 10.72 -12.46 -3.92
CA VAL A 164 11.00 -11.30 -4.77
C VAL A 164 12.50 -10.93 -4.73
N PRO A 165 13.02 -10.29 -5.80
CA PRO A 165 14.37 -9.70 -5.79
C PRO A 165 14.55 -8.73 -4.63
N TRP A 166 15.78 -8.61 -4.13
CA TRP A 166 16.07 -7.79 -2.94
C TRP A 166 15.62 -6.33 -3.08
N GLN A 167 15.68 -5.77 -4.29
CA GLN A 167 15.27 -4.40 -4.59
C GLN A 167 13.78 -4.15 -4.26
N ALA A 168 12.92 -5.15 -4.46
CA ALA A 168 11.49 -5.06 -4.21
C ALA A 168 11.10 -5.34 -2.75
N ARG A 169 12.01 -5.89 -1.93
CA ARG A 169 11.68 -6.33 -0.56
C ARG A 169 11.27 -5.21 0.36
N HIS A 170 11.89 -4.04 0.25
CA HIS A 170 11.50 -2.88 1.07
C HIS A 170 10.11 -2.36 0.68
N ALA A 171 9.81 -2.27 -0.61
CA ALA A 171 8.48 -1.88 -1.10
C ALA A 171 7.41 -2.88 -0.64
N LEU A 172 7.67 -4.18 -0.79
CA LEU A 172 6.76 -5.25 -0.34
C LEU A 172 6.54 -5.23 1.18
N ALA A 173 7.60 -4.98 1.97
CA ALA A 173 7.51 -4.88 3.43
C ALA A 173 6.68 -3.66 3.88
N ALA A 174 6.82 -2.54 3.16
CA ALA A 174 6.19 -1.25 3.48
C ALA A 174 4.80 -1.08 2.87
N ALA A 175 4.35 -2.01 2.03
CA ALA A 175 3.04 -1.99 1.38
C ALA A 175 1.91 -1.79 2.42
N PRO A 176 1.08 -0.73 2.32
CA PRO A 176 0.07 -0.41 3.33
C PRO A 176 -1.05 -1.44 3.41
N THR A 177 -1.42 -2.05 2.28
CA THR A 177 -2.51 -3.01 2.18
C THR A 177 -2.04 -4.35 1.59
N MET A 178 -2.81 -5.41 1.81
CA MET A 178 -2.59 -6.70 1.14
C MET A 178 -2.64 -6.58 -0.38
N ALA A 179 -3.53 -5.74 -0.92
CA ALA A 179 -3.66 -5.53 -2.36
C ALA A 179 -2.37 -4.95 -2.95
N ASP A 180 -1.79 -3.92 -2.31
CA ASP A 180 -0.52 -3.32 -2.73
C ASP A 180 0.62 -4.35 -2.66
N ALA A 181 0.65 -5.16 -1.59
CA ALA A 181 1.66 -6.20 -1.44
C ALA A 181 1.57 -7.28 -2.53
N TYR A 182 0.35 -7.70 -2.91
CA TYR A 182 0.15 -8.65 -3.99
C TYR A 182 0.49 -8.04 -5.35
N GLN A 183 0.30 -6.75 -5.56
CA GLN A 183 0.73 -6.07 -6.78
C GLN A 183 2.26 -6.16 -6.92
N VAL A 184 3.03 -5.80 -5.88
CA VAL A 184 4.49 -5.91 -5.90
C VAL A 184 4.95 -7.36 -6.15
N LEU A 185 4.29 -8.33 -5.50
CA LEU A 185 4.57 -9.74 -5.72
C LEU A 185 4.29 -10.14 -7.16
N GLN A 186 3.17 -9.71 -7.74
CA GLN A 186 2.79 -10.00 -9.13
C GLN A 186 3.80 -9.41 -10.10
N ASP A 187 4.17 -8.14 -9.95
CA ASP A 187 5.17 -7.48 -10.79
C ASP A 187 6.49 -8.26 -10.80
N CYS A 188 6.93 -8.73 -9.62
CA CYS A 188 8.20 -9.44 -9.46
C CYS A 188 8.17 -10.94 -9.79
N THR A 189 6.99 -11.59 -9.85
CA THR A 189 6.88 -13.05 -10.03
C THR A 189 6.17 -13.46 -11.32
N ALA A 190 5.24 -12.64 -11.81
CA ALA A 190 4.42 -12.96 -12.96
C ALA A 190 5.00 -12.47 -14.28
N GLY A 191 6.00 -11.57 -14.27
CA GLY A 191 6.70 -11.07 -15.44
C GLY A 191 5.76 -10.73 -16.58
N ALA A 192 5.16 -9.54 -16.57
CA ALA A 192 4.36 -9.09 -17.70
C ALA A 192 5.21 -9.24 -18.98
N ASP A 193 4.67 -9.95 -19.97
CA ASP A 193 5.27 -10.07 -21.31
C ASP A 193 6.65 -10.76 -21.40
N GLY A 194 7.00 -11.59 -20.41
CA GLY A 194 8.24 -12.37 -20.41
C GLY A 194 9.48 -11.60 -19.92
N GLU A 195 9.29 -10.40 -19.40
CA GLU A 195 10.33 -9.66 -18.69
C GLU A 195 10.67 -10.38 -17.37
N SER A 196 11.96 -10.47 -17.04
CA SER A 196 12.37 -11.11 -15.79
C SER A 196 11.93 -10.23 -14.62
N GLY A 197 11.39 -10.83 -13.56
CA GLY A 197 11.03 -10.10 -12.35
C GLY A 197 12.19 -9.31 -11.72
N GLU A 198 13.44 -9.68 -12.05
CA GLU A 198 14.64 -8.93 -11.68
C GLU A 198 14.75 -7.59 -12.41
N ALA A 199 14.45 -7.53 -13.71
CA ALA A 199 14.47 -6.29 -14.48
C ALA A 199 13.41 -5.31 -13.97
N ILE A 200 12.18 -5.79 -13.78
CA ILE A 200 11.08 -5.02 -13.17
C ILE A 200 11.51 -4.53 -11.78
N ALA A 201 12.06 -5.40 -10.94
CA ALA A 201 12.47 -5.00 -9.60
C ALA A 201 13.60 -3.99 -9.57
N SER A 202 14.53 -4.05 -10.52
CA SER A 202 15.61 -3.07 -10.63
C SER A 202 15.10 -1.71 -11.09
N VAL A 203 14.12 -1.66 -12.00
CA VAL A 203 13.60 -0.42 -12.58
C VAL A 203 12.58 0.23 -11.65
N ASP A 204 11.56 -0.52 -11.20
CA ASP A 204 10.42 0.05 -10.50
C ASP A 204 10.66 0.19 -8.99
N TYR A 205 11.50 -0.68 -8.42
CA TYR A 205 11.75 -0.72 -6.98
C TYR A 205 13.19 -0.35 -6.61
N GLY A 206 14.11 -0.19 -7.57
CA GLY A 206 15.51 0.13 -7.33
C GLY A 206 15.70 1.40 -6.48
N ASP A 207 14.90 2.44 -6.77
CA ASP A 207 14.98 3.76 -6.12
C ASP A 207 14.24 3.85 -4.78
N HIS A 208 13.74 2.74 -4.24
CA HIS A 208 13.08 2.75 -2.94
C HIS A 208 14.06 3.24 -1.85
N PRO A 209 13.67 4.16 -0.94
CA PRO A 209 14.60 4.78 0.02
C PRO A 209 15.32 3.78 0.93
N GLY A 210 14.65 2.66 1.25
CA GLY A 210 15.27 1.54 1.97
C GLY A 210 16.46 0.89 1.24
N ASN A 211 16.45 0.85 -0.09
CA ASN A 211 17.55 0.33 -0.89
C ASN A 211 18.75 1.28 -0.88
N ALA A 212 18.51 2.59 -1.01
CA ALA A 212 19.55 3.61 -0.96
C ALA A 212 20.26 3.61 0.41
N ASP A 213 19.48 3.53 1.50
CA ASP A 213 20.01 3.38 2.87
C ASP A 213 20.83 2.09 3.03
N TYR A 214 20.31 0.95 2.58
CA TYR A 214 21.04 -0.32 2.62
C TYR A 214 22.34 -0.29 1.80
N GLN A 215 22.32 0.25 0.57
CA GLN A 215 23.52 0.43 -0.26
C GLN A 215 24.55 1.31 0.44
N ALA A 216 24.14 2.44 1.02
CA ALA A 216 25.03 3.33 1.77
C ALA A 216 25.68 2.61 2.96
N ARG A 217 24.91 1.77 3.69
CA ARG A 217 25.47 0.93 4.76
C ARG A 217 26.49 -0.09 4.25
N VAL A 218 26.23 -0.72 3.10
CA VAL A 218 27.18 -1.68 2.51
C VAL A 218 28.47 -1.00 2.08
N VAL A 219 28.38 0.18 1.45
CA VAL A 219 29.55 0.98 1.05
C VAL A 219 30.37 1.39 2.28
N ALA A 220 29.72 1.93 3.32
CA ALA A 220 30.39 2.30 4.56
C ALA A 220 31.06 1.09 5.24
N TRP A 221 30.39 -0.06 5.25
CA TRP A 221 30.94 -1.30 5.75
C TRP A 221 32.15 -1.77 4.93
N GLN A 222 32.06 -1.77 3.60
CA GLN A 222 33.17 -2.11 2.71
C GLN A 222 34.40 -1.22 2.95
N GLN A 223 34.18 0.08 3.16
CA GLN A 223 35.24 1.05 3.45
C GLN A 223 35.83 0.92 4.85
N SER A 224 35.14 0.28 5.81
CA SER A 224 35.67 0.10 7.18
C SER A 224 36.94 -0.76 7.26
N GLY A 225 37.28 -1.49 6.18
CA GLY A 225 38.54 -2.22 6.05
C GLY A 225 39.74 -1.33 5.70
N ILE A 226 39.50 -0.11 5.23
CA ILE A 226 40.52 0.85 4.80
C ILE A 226 40.90 1.69 6.02
N THR A 227 42.15 1.55 6.48
CA THR A 227 42.66 2.38 7.58
C THR A 227 43.29 3.67 7.04
N ALA A 228 43.38 4.72 7.86
CA ALA A 228 44.09 5.95 7.49
C ALA A 228 45.54 5.70 7.07
N GLU A 229 46.20 4.71 7.69
CA GLU A 229 47.56 4.30 7.33
C GLU A 229 47.63 3.67 5.92
N ASP A 230 46.57 2.99 5.49
CA ASP A 230 46.49 2.44 4.14
C ASP A 230 46.27 3.53 3.10
N ASP A 231 45.43 4.52 3.39
CA ASP A 231 45.24 5.71 2.54
C ASP A 231 46.55 6.50 2.41
N GLU A 232 47.28 6.69 3.51
CA GLU A 232 48.59 7.33 3.49
C GLU A 232 49.63 6.53 2.71
N ARG A 233 49.66 5.20 2.86
CA ARG A 233 50.57 4.34 2.10
C ARG A 233 50.24 4.40 0.61
N ALA A 234 48.96 4.28 0.25
CA ALA A 234 48.52 4.38 -1.14
C ALA A 234 48.88 5.75 -1.73
N PHE A 235 48.67 6.83 -0.98
CA PHE A 235 49.07 8.18 -1.39
C PHE A 235 50.58 8.28 -1.62
N ARG A 236 51.42 7.72 -0.73
CA ARG A 236 52.89 7.69 -0.89
C ARG A 236 53.35 6.86 -2.09
N GLU A 237 52.69 5.75 -2.37
CA GLU A 237 53.04 4.83 -3.47
C GLU A 237 52.57 5.33 -4.85
N MET A 238 51.70 6.35 -4.91
CA MET A 238 51.33 6.97 -6.19
C MET A 238 52.53 7.69 -6.82
N PRO A 239 52.66 7.69 -8.16
CA PRO A 239 53.82 8.25 -8.87
C PRO A 239 54.08 9.75 -8.63
N TRP A 240 53.13 10.45 -8.01
CA TRP A 240 53.22 11.86 -7.61
C TRP A 240 53.30 12.06 -6.09
N GLY A 241 53.06 11.03 -5.27
CA GLY A 241 53.11 11.12 -3.79
C GLY A 241 54.51 11.38 -3.23
N ASN A 242 55.55 11.08 -4.02
CA ASN A 242 56.94 11.40 -3.69
C ASN A 242 57.40 12.78 -4.17
N ARG A 243 56.56 13.56 -4.87
CA ARG A 243 56.88 14.99 -5.09
C ARG A 243 56.61 15.72 -3.79
N THR A 244 57.65 15.89 -2.99
CA THR A 244 57.62 16.85 -1.89
C THR A 244 57.17 18.21 -2.44
N PHE A 245 56.20 18.83 -1.79
CA PHE A 245 55.59 20.11 -2.18
C PHE A 245 56.63 21.23 -2.43
N GLY A 246 57.87 21.06 -1.95
CA GLY A 246 59.00 21.96 -2.19
C GLY A 246 59.60 21.97 -3.59
N GLU A 247 59.28 21.03 -4.49
CA GLU A 247 59.81 21.04 -5.87
C GLU A 247 58.95 21.84 -6.89
N LEU A 248 57.77 22.33 -6.48
CA LEU A 248 56.89 23.11 -7.35
C LEU A 248 57.06 24.65 -7.19
N GLU A 249 57.85 25.12 -6.22
CA GLU A 249 58.05 26.57 -6.00
C GLU A 249 59.20 27.19 -6.81
N ASP A 250 60.09 26.39 -7.42
CA ASP A 250 61.27 26.92 -8.15
C ASP A 250 60.99 27.35 -9.61
N GLY A 251 59.75 27.29 -10.08
CA GLY A 251 59.41 27.49 -11.51
C GLY A 251 58.79 28.82 -11.92
N VAL A 252 58.30 29.66 -11.00
CA VAL A 252 57.59 30.89 -11.35
C VAL A 252 58.43 32.09 -10.98
N THR A 253 59.38 32.46 -11.84
CA THR A 253 59.97 33.80 -11.82
C THR A 253 58.91 34.78 -12.32
N PRO A 254 58.44 35.75 -11.53
CA PRO A 254 57.58 36.81 -12.04
C PRO A 254 58.41 37.68 -12.99
N GLY A 255 58.12 37.56 -14.29
CA GLY A 255 58.67 38.43 -15.30
C GLY A 255 58.26 39.88 -15.02
N ARG A 256 59.25 40.74 -14.74
CA ARG A 256 59.06 42.19 -14.72
C ARG A 256 58.83 42.67 -16.15
N GLY A 257 57.62 43.14 -16.43
CA GLY A 257 57.29 44.06 -17.52
C GLY A 257 56.93 45.42 -16.94
#